data_AF-B5EW11-F1
#
_entry.id   AF-B5EW11-F1
#
_cell.length_a   1.000
_cell.length_b   1.000
_cell.length_c   1.000
_cell.angle_alpha   90.00
_cell.angle_beta   90.00
_cell.angle_gamma   90.00
#
_symmetry.space_group_name_H-M   'P 1'
#
loop_
_entity.id
_entity.type
_entity.pdbx_description
1 polymer ?
#
loop_
_entity_poly.entity_id
_entity_poly.type
_entity_poly.pdbx_seq_one_letter_code
_entity_poly.pdbx_strand_id
1 'polypeptide(L)' 'MKRIELYERLKPFEHERNIQLALSELKLTDDVNLSNDEIYSLWHWVSKSLDVTFSDDDHHSMWAIESELAQAYNRT' A
#
# COMPACT_ATOMS: atom_id res chain seq x y z
N MET A 1 7.40 -8.11 -4.15
CA MET A 1 7.39 -6.64 -4.15
C MET A 1 8.44 -6.16 -3.16
N LYS A 2 9.27 -5.17 -3.49
CA LYS A 2 10.28 -4.66 -2.55
C LYS A 2 9.70 -3.58 -1.63
N ARG A 3 10.09 -3.63 -0.36
CA ARG A 3 9.65 -2.69 0.68
C ARG A 3 9.93 -1.22 0.30
N ILE A 4 11.16 -0.94 -0.14
CA ILE A 4 11.58 0.43 -0.47
C ILE A 4 10.83 1.00 -1.68
N GLU A 5 10.58 0.18 -2.70
CA GLU A 5 9.85 0.57 -3.91
C GLU A 5 8.39 0.91 -3.57
N LEU A 6 7.75 0.13 -2.68
CA LEU A 6 6.41 0.46 -2.20
C LEU A 6 6.41 1.76 -1.37
N TYR A 7 7.39 1.93 -0.48
CA TYR A 7 7.49 3.12 0.37
C TYR A 7 7.57 4.40 -0.49
N GLU A 8 8.43 4.41 -1.51
CA GLU A 8 8.58 5.54 -2.42
C GLU A 8 7.30 5.84 -3.21
N ARG A 9 6.52 4.81 -3.57
CA ARG A 9 5.23 4.98 -4.27
C ARG A 9 4.11 5.49 -3.36
N LEU A 10 4.12 5.12 -2.08
CA LEU A 10 3.11 5.58 -1.11
C LEU A 10 3.41 6.97 -0.54
N LYS A 11 4.69 7.35 -0.46
CA LYS A 11 5.14 8.61 0.13
C LYS A 11 4.46 9.88 -0.42
N PRO A 12 4.20 10.05 -1.73
CA PRO A 12 3.49 11.22 -2.25
C PRO A 12 2.08 11.40 -1.66
N PHE A 13 1.48 10.31 -1.17
CA PHE A 13 0.15 10.30 -0.58
C PHE A 13 0.16 10.32 0.95
N GLU A 14 1.30 10.64 1.58
CA GLU A 14 1.42 10.71 3.04
C GLU A 14 0.51 11.78 3.70
N HIS A 15 -0.14 12.64 2.92
CA HIS A 15 -1.15 13.56 3.43
C HIS A 15 -2.46 12.84 3.78
N GLU A 16 -2.72 11.67 3.19
CA GLU A 16 -3.90 10.86 3.45
C GLU A 16 -3.74 9.99 4.70
N ARG A 17 -4.73 10.06 5.59
CA ARG A 17 -4.66 9.39 6.90
C ARG A 17 -4.43 7.88 6.80
N ASN A 18 -5.10 7.21 5.87
CA ASN A 18 -4.95 5.76 5.71
C ASN A 18 -3.56 5.41 5.15
N ILE A 19 -3.01 6.24 4.27
CA ILE A 19 -1.65 6.05 3.76
C ILE A 19 -0.60 6.35 4.83
N GLN A 20 -0.82 7.31 5.72
CA GLN A 20 0.06 7.51 6.89
C GLN A 20 0.14 6.25 7.77
N LEU A 21 -1.00 5.58 7.97
CA LEU A 21 -1.04 4.32 8.72
C LEU A 21 -0.29 3.22 7.96
N ALA A 22 -0.51 3.10 6.65
CA ALA A 22 0.23 2.16 5.80
C ALA A 22 1.76 2.39 5.87
N LEU A 23 2.21 3.64 5.77
CA LEU A 23 3.62 4.01 5.87
C LEU A 23 4.21 3.76 7.27
N SER A 24 3.40 3.90 8.32
CA SER A 24 3.83 3.62 9.70
C SER A 24 3.99 2.12 9.96
N GLU A 25 3.16 1.30 9.32
CA GLU A 25 3.25 -0.16 9.36
C GLU A 25 4.36 -0.69 8.43
N LEU A 26 4.62 0.00 7.32
CA LEU A 26 5.77 -0.21 6.44
C LEU A 26 7.07 0.24 7.12
N LYS A 27 7.41 -0.37 8.25
CA LYS A 27 8.68 -0.15 8.94
C LYS A 27 9.81 -0.42 7.97
N LEU A 28 10.72 0.52 7.77
CA LEU A 28 11.95 0.29 7.01
C LEU A 28 12.85 -0.63 7.85
N THR A 29 12.70 -1.94 7.66
CA THR A 29 13.54 -2.98 8.24
C THR A 29 14.63 -3.38 7.24
N ASP A 30 15.63 -4.13 7.70
CA ASP A 30 16.65 -4.72 6.82
C ASP A 30 16.07 -5.82 5.89
N ASP A 31 14.81 -6.22 6.11
CA ASP A 31 14.12 -7.15 5.21
C ASP A 31 13.62 -6.41 3.96
N VAL A 32 14.23 -6.77 2.84
CA VAL A 32 13.93 -6.22 1.51
C VAL A 32 12.51 -6.58 1.07
N ASN A 33 12.00 -7.73 1.50
CA ASN A 33 10.68 -8.22 1.13
C ASN A 33 9.65 -7.97 2.23
N LEU A 34 8.38 -8.00 1.83
CA LEU A 34 7.24 -7.92 2.74
C LEU A 34 6.76 -9.33 3.04
N SER A 35 6.48 -9.60 4.32
CA SER A 35 5.75 -10.79 4.75
C SER A 35 4.29 -10.71 4.31
N ASN A 36 3.59 -11.85 4.29
CA ASN A 36 2.18 -11.88 3.89
C ASN A 36 1.28 -11.02 4.79
N ASP A 37 1.56 -11.00 6.09
CA ASP A 37 0.82 -10.18 7.06
C ASP A 37 1.02 -8.69 6.78
N GLU A 38 2.25 -8.27 6.45
CA GLU A 38 2.52 -6.89 6.04
C GLU A 38 1.81 -6.55 4.73
N ILE A 39 1.84 -7.44 3.74
CA ILE A 39 1.13 -7.24 2.46
C ILE A 39 -0.37 -7.06 2.71
N TYR A 40 -0.98 -7.89 3.56
CA TYR A 40 -2.40 -7.78 3.93
C TYR A 40 -2.72 -6.45 4.61
N SER A 41 -1.93 -6.06 5.60
CA SER A 41 -2.07 -4.78 6.30
C SER A 41 -2.01 -3.59 5.34
N LEU A 42 -1.01 -3.59 4.45
CA LEU A 42 -0.80 -2.53 3.47
C LEU A 42 -1.94 -2.48 2.45
N TRP A 43 -2.35 -3.64 1.95
CA TRP A 43 -3.51 -3.77 1.07
C TRP A 43 -4.76 -3.15 1.71
N HIS A 44 -5.06 -3.52 2.96
CA HIS A 44 -6.22 -3.01 3.68
C HIS A 44 -6.24 -1.47 3.75
N TRP A 45 -5.12 -0.85 4.12
CA TRP A 45 -5.04 0.60 4.24
C TRP A 45 -5.10 1.32 2.90
N VAL A 46 -4.47 0.76 1.85
CA VAL A 46 -4.52 1.32 0.50
C VAL A 46 -5.94 1.23 -0.07
N SER A 47 -6.61 0.08 0.02
CA SER A 47 -8.01 -0.08 -0.41
C SER A 47 -8.93 0.90 0.32
N LYS A 48 -8.75 1.07 1.63
CA LYS A 48 -9.54 2.04 2.40
C LYS A 48 -9.30 3.49 1.97
N SER A 49 -8.09 3.82 1.54
CA SER A 49 -7.80 5.15 0.99
C SER A 49 -8.48 5.38 -0.36
N LEU A 50 -8.54 4.35 -1.20
CA LEU A 50 -9.29 4.39 -2.46
C LEU A 50 -10.78 4.62 -2.19
N ASP A 51 -11.40 3.82 -1.32
CA ASP A 51 -12.84 3.93 -1.01
C ASP A 51 -13.24 5.31 -0.49
N VAL A 52 -12.38 5.93 0.33
CA VAL A 52 -12.70 7.18 1.06
C VAL A 52 -12.29 8.43 0.29
N THR A 53 -11.14 8.43 -0.38
CA THR A 53 -10.54 9.65 -0.94
C THR A 53 -10.47 9.63 -2.46
N PHE A 54 -10.24 8.48 -3.08
CA PHE A 54 -9.91 8.39 -4.51
C PHE A 54 -10.91 7.55 -5.33
N SER A 55 -12.09 7.30 -4.79
CA SER A 55 -13.10 6.43 -5.41
C SER A 55 -13.67 7.01 -6.70
N ASP A 56 -13.59 8.33 -6.88
CA ASP A 56 -14.03 9.02 -8.09
C ASP A 56 -12.93 9.11 -9.18
N ASP A 57 -11.69 8.67 -8.89
CA ASP A 57 -10.56 8.68 -9.83
C ASP A 57 -10.10 7.24 -10.15
N ASP A 58 -10.77 6.63 -11.14
CA ASP A 58 -10.46 5.29 -11.64
C ASP A 58 -9.05 5.15 -12.24
N HIS A 59 -8.39 6.28 -12.56
CA HIS A 59 -7.01 6.29 -13.07
C HIS A 59 -5.99 6.62 -11.98
N HIS A 60 -6.43 6.70 -10.72
CA HIS A 60 -5.54 7.03 -9.63
C HIS A 60 -4.46 5.96 -9.45
N SER A 61 -3.21 6.41 -9.31
CA SER A 61 -2.05 5.51 -9.18
C SER A 61 -2.11 4.54 -7.99
N MET A 62 -2.96 4.81 -6.99
CA MET A 62 -3.24 3.87 -5.90
C MET A 62 -3.97 2.60 -6.36
N TRP A 63 -4.78 2.64 -7.42
CA TRP A 63 -5.43 1.43 -7.94
C TRP A 63 -4.41 0.39 -8.39
N ALA A 64 -3.32 0.83 -9.02
CA ALA A 64 -2.22 -0.06 -9.38
C ALA A 64 -1.52 -0.64 -8.14
N ILE A 65 -1.29 0.18 -7.11
CA ILE A 65 -0.67 -0.27 -5.86
C ILE A 65 -1.57 -1.30 -5.15
N GLU A 66 -2.87 -1.03 -5.06
CA GLU A 66 -3.86 -1.92 -4.47
C GLU A 66 -3.90 -3.27 -5.20
N SER A 67 -3.96 -3.25 -6.53
CA SER A 67 -4.01 -4.46 -7.34
C SER A 67 -2.74 -5.31 -7.19
N GLU A 68 -1.57 -4.68 -7.13
CA GLU A 68 -0.29 -5.37 -6.89
C GLU A 68 -0.26 -6.02 -5.49
N LEU A 69 -0.73 -5.31 -4.47
CA LEU A 69 -0.84 -5.81 -3.09
C LEU A 69 -1.82 -6.98 -2.99
N ALA A 70 -3.00 -6.86 -3.60
CA ALA A 70 -4.01 -7.92 -3.66
C ALA A 70 -3.50 -9.18 -4.37
N GLN A 71 -2.78 -9.01 -5.48
CA GLN A 71 -2.15 -10.12 -6.19
C GLN A 71 -1.02 -10.77 -5.38
N ALA A 72 -0.22 -9.97 -4.65
CA ALA A 72 0.84 -10.50 -3.81
C ALA A 72 0.27 -11.29 -2.63
N TYR A 73 -0.81 -10.83 -2.02
CA TYR A 73 -1.50 -11.55 -0.95
C TYR A 73 -2.12 -12.87 -1.44
N ASN A 74 -2.87 -12.84 -2.55
CA ASN A 74 -3.54 -14.03 -3.11
C ASN A 74 -2.59 -15.10 -3.67
N ARG A 75 -1.30 -14.80 -3.80
CA ARG A 75 -0.27 -15.73 -4.29
C ARG A 75 0.47 -16.47 -3.17
N THR A 76 0.12 -16.22 -1.91
CA THR A 76 0.74 -16.81 -0.72
C THR A 76 -0.19 -17.80 -0.04
#